data_AF-A0A938BA30-F1
#
_entry.id   AF-A0A938BA30-F1
#
_cell.length_a   1.000
_cell.length_b   1.000
_cell.length_c   1.000
_cell.angle_alpha   90.00
_cell.angle_beta   90.00
_cell.angle_gamma   90.00
#
_symmetry.space_group_name_H-M   'P 1'
#
loop_
_entity.id
_entity.type
_entity.pdbx_description
1 polymer ?
#
loop_
_entity_poly.entity_id
_entity_poly.type
_entity_poly.pdbx_seq_one_letter_code
_entity_poly.pdbx_strand_id
1 'polypeptide(L)'
;MKESVIMPNGKPFEFWDDTTEYIRVYHVAGEHPDASDEGPGTESNPFKTINRAANLLQPGEKVIVHSGVYRECVRPARGGSGPDKMIAYEAAPGEDVTIKGSEIWTPKFTHSEEWNFGSLPDGVNVWTAELPAEWFIGYNPFMTLKQGKQKYQIQAGRA
;
A
#
# COMPACT_ATOMS: atom_id res chain seq x y z
N MET A 1 -8.19 -8.43 -35.90
CA MET A 1 -9.56 -8.68 -35.37
C MET A 1 -9.46 -9.97 -34.56
N LYS A 2 -9.73 -9.93 -33.25
CA LYS A 2 -9.76 -11.14 -32.42
C LYS A 2 -11.08 -11.88 -32.69
N GLU A 3 -11.03 -13.19 -32.92
CA GLU A 3 -12.21 -14.02 -33.17
C GLU A 3 -13.12 -14.04 -31.94
N SER A 4 -14.42 -13.84 -32.14
CA SER A 4 -15.41 -13.89 -31.06
C SER A 4 -15.67 -15.33 -30.64
N VAL A 5 -15.30 -15.68 -29.41
CA VAL A 5 -15.67 -16.95 -28.77
C VAL A 5 -17.14 -16.88 -28.38
N ILE A 6 -17.95 -17.87 -28.76
CA ILE A 6 -19.39 -17.93 -28.44
C ILE A 6 -19.60 -18.95 -27.31
N MET A 7 -20.34 -18.54 -26.27
CA MET A 7 -20.69 -19.39 -25.14
C MET A 7 -21.82 -20.38 -25.50
N PRO A 8 -22.02 -21.48 -24.74
CA PRO A 8 -23.09 -22.47 -24.99
C PRO A 8 -24.52 -21.91 -25.00
N ASN A 9 -24.73 -20.71 -24.43
CA ASN A 9 -26.00 -19.99 -24.44
C ASN A 9 -26.20 -19.09 -25.67
N GLY A 10 -25.30 -19.16 -26.66
CA GLY A 10 -25.34 -18.38 -27.90
C GLY A 10 -24.88 -16.92 -27.76
N LYS A 11 -24.49 -16.48 -26.56
CA LYS A 11 -23.94 -15.13 -26.35
C LYS A 11 -22.44 -15.10 -26.61
N PRO A 12 -21.89 -13.98 -27.12
CA PRO A 12 -20.43 -13.80 -27.18
C PRO A 12 -19.81 -13.87 -25.78
N PHE A 13 -18.61 -14.43 -25.68
CA PHE A 13 -17.75 -14.33 -24.51
C PHE A 13 -17.22 -12.90 -24.44
N GLU A 14 -17.55 -12.17 -23.37
CA GLU A 14 -17.01 -10.83 -23.14
C GLU A 14 -15.55 -10.96 -22.69
N PHE A 15 -14.64 -10.60 -23.59
CA PHE A 15 -13.22 -10.51 -23.24
C PHE A 15 -13.00 -9.27 -22.39
N TRP A 16 -12.40 -9.47 -21.22
CA TRP A 16 -11.97 -8.43 -20.27
C TRP A 16 -10.67 -7.74 -20.71
N ASP A 17 -10.35 -7.80 -22.01
CA ASP A 17 -9.15 -7.15 -22.53
C ASP A 17 -9.30 -5.64 -22.32
N ASP A 18 -8.33 -5.05 -21.64
CA ASP A 18 -8.27 -3.59 -21.50
C ASP A 18 -8.03 -2.98 -22.89
N THR A 19 -9.05 -2.31 -23.41
CA THR A 19 -9.00 -1.57 -24.67
C THR A 19 -8.97 -0.07 -24.43
N THR A 20 -8.65 0.36 -23.20
CA THR A 20 -8.67 1.76 -22.80
C THR A 20 -7.57 2.54 -23.52
N GLU A 21 -7.97 3.59 -24.23
CA GLU A 21 -7.06 4.66 -24.63
C GLU A 21 -7.03 5.71 -23.51
N TYR A 22 -5.93 5.77 -22.78
CA TYR A 22 -5.82 6.64 -21.62
C TYR A 22 -5.75 8.11 -22.05
N ILE A 23 -6.75 8.90 -21.63
CA ILE A 23 -6.91 10.31 -22.03
C ILE A 23 -6.06 11.27 -21.19
N ARG A 24 -5.59 10.82 -20.03
CA ARG A 24 -4.76 11.61 -19.13
C ARG A 24 -3.85 10.72 -18.31
N VAL A 25 -2.62 11.19 -18.12
CA VAL A 25 -1.59 10.55 -17.31
C VAL A 25 -1.18 11.49 -16.19
N TYR A 26 -1.24 11.00 -14.96
CA TYR A 26 -0.65 11.66 -13.79
C TYR A 26 0.65 10.98 -13.39
N HIS A 27 1.47 11.68 -12.63
CA HIS A 27 2.72 11.16 -12.10
C HIS A 27 2.73 11.26 -10.57
N VAL A 28 3.26 10.22 -9.93
CA VAL A 28 3.51 10.18 -8.49
C VAL A 28 5.00 9.88 -8.28
N ALA A 29 5.70 10.73 -7.54
CA ALA A 29 7.11 10.53 -7.23
C ALA A 29 7.39 11.09 -5.82
N GLY A 30 7.33 10.25 -4.80
CA GLY A 30 7.37 10.71 -3.40
C GLY A 30 8.66 11.44 -3.01
N GLU A 31 9.77 11.04 -3.63
CA GLU A 31 11.12 11.59 -3.39
C GLU A 31 11.49 12.74 -4.33
N HIS A 32 10.63 13.11 -5.29
CA HIS A 32 10.90 14.22 -6.19
C HIS A 32 10.84 15.56 -5.43
N PRO A 33 11.80 16.48 -5.61
CA PRO A 33 11.87 17.72 -4.82
C PRO A 33 10.62 18.60 -4.97
N ASP A 34 10.04 18.62 -6.16
CA ASP A 34 8.82 19.39 -6.46
C ASP A 34 7.52 18.59 -6.29
N ALA A 35 7.58 17.41 -5.65
CA ALA A 35 6.40 16.59 -5.42
C ALA A 35 5.46 17.22 -4.40
N SER A 36 4.20 17.36 -4.77
CA SER A 36 3.16 17.90 -3.88
C SER A 36 1.80 17.31 -4.20
N ASP A 37 1.06 16.93 -3.16
CA ASP A 37 -0.33 16.48 -3.31
C ASP A 37 -1.30 17.63 -3.62
N GLU A 38 -0.89 18.87 -3.40
CA GLU A 38 -1.64 20.06 -3.80
C GLU A 38 -1.33 20.48 -5.25
N GLY A 39 -0.30 19.89 -5.85
CA GLY A 39 0.15 20.18 -7.20
C GLY A 39 -0.75 19.60 -8.30
N PRO A 40 -0.34 19.77 -9.58
CA PRO A 40 -1.12 19.31 -10.72
C PRO A 40 -0.94 17.82 -11.06
N GLY A 41 0.07 17.14 -10.48
CA GLY A 41 0.37 15.73 -10.76
C GLY A 41 0.96 15.49 -12.14
N THR A 42 1.70 16.46 -12.69
CA THR A 42 2.43 16.31 -13.96
C THR A 42 3.79 15.64 -13.72
N GLU A 43 4.48 15.23 -14.79
CA GLU A 43 5.84 14.67 -14.66
C GLU A 43 6.82 15.63 -13.96
N SER A 44 6.74 16.94 -14.24
CA SER A 44 7.58 17.97 -13.61
C SER A 44 7.16 18.33 -12.17
N ASN A 45 5.88 18.14 -11.84
CA ASN A 45 5.30 18.49 -10.55
C ASN A 45 4.37 17.34 -10.12
N PRO A 46 4.96 16.19 -9.79
CA PRO A 46 4.21 14.98 -9.52
C PRO A 46 3.48 15.08 -8.18
N PHE A 47 2.50 14.22 -7.98
CA PHE A 47 1.93 14.00 -6.66
C PHE A 47 2.96 13.32 -5.75
N LYS A 48 2.82 13.54 -4.45
CA LYS A 48 3.71 12.95 -3.44
C LYS A 48 3.24 11.56 -3.02
N THR A 49 1.92 11.33 -2.98
CA THR A 49 1.32 10.06 -2.56
C THR A 49 0.54 9.38 -3.69
N ILE A 50 0.50 8.05 -3.66
CA ILE A 50 -0.32 7.27 -4.60
C ILE A 50 -1.80 7.49 -4.30
N ASN A 51 -2.17 7.58 -3.01
CA ASN A 51 -3.54 7.81 -2.59
C ASN A 51 -4.09 9.16 -3.06
N ARG A 52 -3.25 10.19 -3.22
CA ARG A 52 -3.68 11.44 -3.85
C ARG A 52 -4.18 11.21 -5.27
N ALA A 53 -3.39 10.53 -6.10
CA ALA A 53 -3.82 10.15 -7.45
C ALA A 53 -5.07 9.27 -7.41
N ALA A 54 -5.11 8.30 -6.49
CA ALA A 54 -6.22 7.34 -6.37
C ALA A 54 -7.58 7.98 -6.04
N ASN A 55 -7.57 9.13 -5.35
CA ASN A 55 -8.78 9.91 -5.06
C ASN A 55 -9.24 10.74 -6.27
N LEU A 56 -8.31 11.15 -7.13
CA LEU A 56 -8.52 12.11 -8.21
C LEU A 56 -8.85 11.46 -9.56
N LEU A 57 -8.24 10.32 -9.87
CA LEU A 57 -8.38 9.62 -11.15
C LEU A 57 -9.85 9.36 -11.52
N GLN A 58 -10.16 9.55 -12.80
CA GLN A 58 -11.43 9.23 -13.46
C GLN A 58 -11.29 8.02 -14.40
N PRO A 59 -12.40 7.33 -14.75
CA PRO A 59 -12.39 6.30 -15.78
C PRO A 59 -11.75 6.79 -17.10
N GLY A 60 -10.81 6.01 -17.64
CA GLY A 60 -10.01 6.37 -18.81
C GLY A 60 -8.72 7.12 -18.49
N GLU A 61 -8.38 7.34 -17.22
CA GLU A 61 -7.14 7.98 -16.80
C GLU A 61 -6.18 6.98 -16.15
N LYS A 62 -4.89 7.32 -16.13
CA LYS A 62 -3.89 6.52 -15.44
C LYS A 62 -2.91 7.34 -14.63
N VAL A 63 -2.21 6.67 -13.72
CA VAL A 63 -1.09 7.23 -12.98
C VAL A 63 0.15 6.36 -13.17
N ILE A 64 1.27 7.03 -13.45
CA ILE A 64 2.61 6.46 -13.44
C ILE A 64 3.23 6.75 -12.08
N VAL A 65 3.65 5.70 -11.39
CA VAL A 65 4.30 5.77 -10.08
C VAL A 65 5.79 5.55 -10.29
N HIS A 66 6.58 6.55 -9.92
CA HIS A 66 8.04 6.48 -9.99
C HIS A 66 8.62 5.76 -8.78
N SER A 67 9.89 5.40 -8.90
CA SER A 67 10.65 4.65 -7.90
C SER A 67 10.54 5.26 -6.51
N GLY A 68 10.35 4.38 -5.52
CA GLY A 68 10.18 4.82 -4.14
C GLY A 68 9.51 3.77 -3.25
N VAL A 69 9.57 4.03 -1.95
CA VAL A 69 8.87 3.24 -0.93
C VAL A 69 7.72 4.07 -0.38
N TYR A 70 6.50 3.70 -0.75
CA TYR A 70 5.28 4.38 -0.38
C TYR A 70 4.66 3.70 0.84
N ARG A 71 4.78 4.32 2.02
CA ARG A 71 4.21 3.83 3.28
C ARG A 71 2.82 4.43 3.50
N GLU A 72 1.83 3.91 2.79
CA GLU A 72 0.49 4.47 2.79
C GLU A 72 -0.59 3.40 2.58
N CYS A 73 -1.83 3.74 2.92
CA CYS A 73 -3.00 2.95 2.61
C CYS A 73 -3.71 3.53 1.39
N VAL A 74 -3.41 2.98 0.20
CA VAL A 74 -4.04 3.42 -1.05
C VAL A 74 -5.49 2.95 -1.10
N ARG A 75 -6.42 3.89 -1.28
CA ARG A 75 -7.87 3.64 -1.35
C ARG A 75 -8.43 4.33 -2.59
N PRO A 76 -8.45 3.65 -3.75
CA PRO A 76 -9.07 4.20 -4.95
C PRO A 76 -10.50 4.65 -4.67
N ALA A 77 -10.81 5.91 -4.99
CA ALA A 77 -12.16 6.45 -4.77
C ALA A 77 -13.19 5.90 -5.77
N ARG A 78 -12.72 5.36 -6.90
CA ARG A 78 -13.55 4.80 -7.97
C ARG A 78 -12.77 3.78 -8.79
N GLY A 79 -13.50 2.96 -9.54
CA GLY A 79 -12.97 2.05 -10.56
C GLY A 79 -13.26 2.55 -11.98
N GLY A 80 -12.85 1.76 -12.98
CA GLY A 80 -13.22 1.99 -14.37
C GLY A 80 -14.74 1.85 -14.61
N SER A 81 -15.22 2.42 -15.70
CA SER A 81 -16.63 2.34 -16.11
C SER A 81 -16.91 1.29 -17.18
N GLY A 82 -15.88 0.63 -17.69
CA GLY A 82 -15.95 -0.37 -18.76
C GLY A 82 -14.55 -0.80 -19.24
N PRO A 83 -14.45 -1.82 -20.11
CA PRO A 83 -13.18 -2.30 -20.67
C PRO A 83 -12.45 -1.26 -21.55
N ASP A 84 -13.16 -0.25 -22.04
CA ASP A 84 -12.64 0.89 -22.80
C ASP A 84 -12.31 2.12 -21.93
N LYS A 85 -12.60 2.05 -20.62
CA LYS A 85 -12.45 3.15 -19.66
C LYS A 85 -12.03 2.65 -18.28
N MET A 86 -10.92 1.93 -18.23
CA MET A 86 -10.27 1.49 -17.00
C MET A 86 -9.53 2.65 -16.31
N ILE A 87 -9.16 2.43 -15.04
CA ILE A 87 -8.22 3.28 -14.31
C ILE A 87 -6.97 2.45 -14.05
N ALA A 88 -5.82 2.91 -14.52
CA ALA A 88 -4.56 2.20 -14.36
C ALA A 88 -3.61 2.87 -13.36
N TYR A 89 -2.91 2.01 -12.62
CA TYR A 89 -1.81 2.37 -11.74
C TYR A 89 -0.61 1.55 -12.21
N GLU A 90 0.41 2.22 -12.73
CA GLU A 90 1.55 1.56 -13.35
C GLU A 90 2.83 2.04 -12.68
N ALA A 91 3.76 1.13 -12.40
CA ALA A 91 5.13 1.55 -12.12
C ALA A 91 5.74 2.13 -13.40
N ALA A 92 6.55 3.18 -13.25
CA ALA A 92 7.31 3.72 -14.37
C ALA A 92 8.22 2.63 -14.97
N PRO A 93 8.37 2.58 -16.31
CA PRO A 93 9.14 1.51 -16.95
C PRO A 93 10.58 1.40 -16.42
N GLY A 94 10.92 0.24 -15.88
CA GLY A 94 12.25 -0.04 -15.34
C GLY A 94 12.51 0.54 -13.93
N GLU A 95 11.49 1.10 -13.27
CA GLU A 95 11.59 1.62 -11.91
C GLU A 95 11.00 0.67 -10.87
N ASP A 96 11.63 0.62 -9.69
CA ASP A 96 11.19 -0.19 -8.56
C ASP A 96 10.27 0.59 -7.63
N VAL A 97 9.00 0.19 -7.58
CA VAL A 97 7.97 0.79 -6.73
C VAL A 97 7.55 -0.20 -5.66
N THR A 98 7.63 0.19 -4.39
CA THR A 98 7.17 -0.65 -3.27
C THR A 98 6.14 0.07 -2.42
N ILE A 99 4.97 -0.52 -2.24
CA ILE A 99 3.98 -0.05 -1.26
C ILE A 99 4.13 -0.89 0.02
N LYS A 100 4.22 -0.23 1.17
CA LYS A 100 4.36 -0.91 2.48
C LYS A 100 3.24 -0.48 3.43
N GLY A 101 2.58 -1.45 4.04
CA GLY A 101 1.70 -1.24 5.19
C GLY A 101 2.44 -1.25 6.54
N SER A 102 3.76 -1.09 6.53
CA SER A 102 4.61 -1.10 7.72
C SER A 102 5.37 0.20 7.87
N GLU A 103 5.74 0.55 9.09
CA GLU A 103 6.57 1.70 9.40
C GLU A 103 7.97 1.31 9.86
N ILE A 104 8.94 2.19 9.63
CA ILE A 104 10.26 2.03 10.26
C ILE A 104 10.12 2.44 11.71
N TRP A 105 10.33 1.50 12.62
CA TRP A 105 10.29 1.75 14.04
C TRP A 105 11.63 1.44 14.69
N THR A 106 12.26 2.45 15.29
CA THR A 106 13.56 2.37 15.96
C THR A 106 13.45 2.71 17.45
N PRO A 107 12.74 1.90 18.26
CA PRO A 107 12.59 2.16 19.68
C PRO A 107 13.87 1.82 20.44
N LYS A 108 13.93 2.30 21.69
CA LYS A 108 14.86 1.74 22.68
C LYS A 108 14.25 0.46 23.26
N PHE A 109 14.79 -0.69 22.84
CA PHE A 109 14.42 -1.98 23.40
C PHE A 109 15.00 -2.17 24.81
N THR A 110 14.23 -2.79 25.70
CA THR A 110 14.67 -3.21 27.04
C THR A 110 14.46 -4.71 27.22
N HIS A 111 15.23 -5.34 28.10
CA HIS A 111 15.02 -6.75 28.43
C HIS A 111 13.63 -6.93 29.05
N SER A 112 12.94 -8.01 28.68
CA SER A 112 11.58 -8.30 29.18
C SER A 112 11.65 -9.01 30.53
N GLU A 113 11.15 -8.36 31.57
CA GLU A 113 11.09 -8.92 32.93
C GLU A 113 9.67 -9.39 33.34
N GLU A 114 8.64 -8.87 32.69
CA GLU A 114 7.25 -9.04 33.13
C GLU A 114 6.56 -10.31 32.61
N TRP A 115 7.12 -10.93 31.57
CA TRP A 115 6.51 -12.08 30.90
C TRP A 115 7.25 -13.37 31.25
N ASN A 116 6.55 -14.27 31.94
CA ASN A 116 7.06 -15.60 32.27
C ASN A 116 6.85 -16.55 31.08
N PHE A 117 7.86 -16.68 30.22
CA PHE A 117 7.88 -17.65 29.11
C PHE A 117 8.24 -19.08 29.57
N GLY A 118 8.36 -19.32 30.87
CA GLY A 118 8.95 -20.55 31.41
C GLY A 118 10.46 -20.59 31.18
N SER A 119 11.05 -21.78 31.18
CA SER A 119 12.47 -21.97 30.87
C SER A 119 12.71 -21.71 29.38
N LEU A 120 13.39 -20.60 29.09
CA LEU A 120 13.91 -20.33 27.76
C LEU A 120 15.16 -21.18 27.51
N PRO A 121 15.42 -21.59 26.25
CA PRO A 121 16.70 -22.21 25.88
C PRO A 121 17.88 -21.28 26.18
N ASP A 122 19.04 -21.86 26.47
CA ASP A 122 20.26 -21.09 26.72
C ASP A 122 20.57 -20.14 25.56
N GLY A 123 20.92 -18.89 25.92
CA GLY A 123 21.25 -17.83 24.98
C GLY A 123 20.06 -17.12 24.32
N VAL A 124 18.82 -17.44 24.69
CA VAL A 124 17.63 -16.72 24.22
C VAL A 124 17.34 -15.52 25.12
N ASN A 125 17.28 -14.32 24.52
CA ASN A 125 16.86 -13.08 25.18
C ASN A 125 15.51 -12.64 24.63
N VAL A 126 14.65 -12.10 25.50
CA VAL A 126 13.38 -11.49 25.09
C VAL A 126 13.44 -10.00 25.36
N TRP A 127 13.06 -9.22 24.36
CA TRP A 127 13.07 -7.76 24.40
C TRP A 127 11.65 -7.21 24.33
N THR A 128 11.44 -6.04 24.89
CA THR A 128 10.17 -5.32 24.84
C THR A 128 10.42 -3.84 24.54
N ALA A 129 9.44 -3.20 23.92
CA ALA A 129 9.40 -1.76 23.67
C ALA A 129 7.94 -1.30 23.66
N GLU A 130 7.71 -0.08 24.16
CA GLU A 130 6.37 0.50 24.17
C GLU A 130 6.04 1.10 22.81
N LEU A 131 4.97 0.60 22.21
CA LEU A 131 4.49 1.05 20.91
C LEU A 131 3.36 2.07 21.12
N PRO A 132 3.48 3.31 20.60
CA PRO A 132 2.49 4.34 20.84
C PRO A 132 1.11 3.93 20.29
N ALA A 133 0.09 3.93 21.15
CA ALA A 133 -1.26 3.50 20.79
C ALA A 133 -1.89 4.40 19.71
N GLU A 134 -1.53 5.67 19.71
CA GLU A 134 -1.97 6.71 18.77
C GLU A 134 -1.56 6.44 17.32
N TRP A 135 -0.57 5.57 17.07
CA TRP A 135 -0.22 5.15 15.72
C TRP A 135 -1.27 4.26 15.06
N PHE A 136 -2.17 3.68 15.87
CA PHE A 136 -3.17 2.72 15.44
C PHE A 136 -4.58 3.31 15.49
N ILE A 137 -4.81 4.31 14.64
CA ILE A 137 -6.13 4.95 14.52
C ILE A 137 -7.08 4.01 13.77
N GLY A 138 -8.14 3.55 14.44
CA GLY A 138 -9.18 2.69 13.87
C GLY A 138 -8.84 1.20 13.79
N TYR A 139 -7.57 0.83 13.60
CA TYR A 139 -7.13 -0.56 13.59
C TYR A 139 -5.75 -0.73 14.23
N ASN A 140 -5.64 -1.62 15.22
CA ASN A 140 -4.38 -2.02 15.85
C ASN A 140 -4.13 -3.51 15.63
N PRO A 141 -3.16 -3.91 14.79
CA PRO A 141 -2.90 -5.31 14.46
C PRO A 141 -2.38 -6.14 15.64
N PHE A 142 -1.89 -5.48 16.70
CA PHE A 142 -1.35 -6.14 17.89
C PHE A 142 -2.33 -6.16 19.06
N MET A 143 -3.52 -5.56 18.90
CA MET A 143 -4.54 -5.56 19.93
C MET A 143 -5.13 -6.96 20.06
N THR A 144 -4.90 -7.59 21.22
CA THR A 144 -5.60 -8.79 21.63
C THR A 144 -6.74 -8.40 22.56
N LEU A 145 -7.93 -8.99 22.35
CA LEU A 145 -9.09 -8.82 23.22
C LEU A 145 -8.85 -9.56 24.55
N LYS A 146 -7.94 -9.06 25.39
CA LYS A 146 -7.85 -9.45 26.79
C LYS A 146 -8.00 -8.21 27.65
N GLN A 147 -9.02 -8.24 28.50
CA GLN A 147 -9.45 -7.15 29.39
C GLN A 147 -8.28 -6.35 29.98
N GLY A 148 -8.24 -5.05 29.66
CA GLY A 148 -7.86 -4.02 30.64
C GLY A 148 -6.50 -3.36 30.52
N LYS A 149 -5.50 -3.89 29.80
CA LYS A 149 -4.20 -3.20 29.61
C LYS A 149 -3.54 -3.53 28.27
N GLN A 150 -3.23 -2.51 27.47
CA GLN A 150 -2.40 -2.61 26.25
C GLN A 150 -0.97 -3.03 26.62
N LYS A 151 -0.47 -4.14 26.07
CA LYS A 151 0.95 -4.49 26.04
C LYS A 151 1.26 -5.10 24.67
N TYR A 152 2.30 -4.60 24.01
CA TYR A 152 2.70 -4.98 22.66
C TYR A 152 3.93 -5.91 22.69
N GLN A 153 4.02 -6.84 21.74
CA GLN A 153 5.09 -7.83 21.64
C GLN A 153 5.83 -7.66 20.31
N ILE A 154 7.16 -7.50 20.37
CA ILE A 154 8.04 -7.77 19.22
C ILE A 154 9.01 -8.87 19.65
N GLN A 155 8.93 -10.03 18.99
CA GLN A 155 9.94 -11.07 19.12
C GLN A 155 11.04 -10.83 18.10
N ALA A 156 12.25 -10.54 18.57
CA ALA A 156 13.46 -10.59 17.74
C ALA A 156 14.25 -11.85 18.10
N GLY A 157 14.73 -12.55 17.06
CA GLY A 157 15.43 -13.83 17.14
C GLY A 157 16.86 -13.77 17.69
N ARG A 158 17.52 -14.94 17.70
CA ARG A 158 18.86 -15.19 18.26
C ARG A 158 19.89 -14.13 17.84
N ALA A 159 20.71 -13.75 18.82
CA ALA A 159 21.98 -13.04 18.59
C ALA A 159 22.96 -13.88 17.78
#